data_AF-A0A6P5RE18-F1
#
_entry.id   AF-A0A6P5RE18-F1
#
_cell.length_a   1.000
_cell.length_b   1.000
_cell.length_c   1.000
_cell.angle_alpha   90.00
_cell.angle_beta   90.00
_cell.angle_gamma   90.00
#
_symmetry.space_group_name_H-M   'P 1'
#
loop_
_entity.id
_entity.type
_entity.pdbx_description
1 polymer ?
#
loop_
_entity_poly.entity_id
_entity_poly.type
_entity_poly.pdbx_seq_one_letter_code
_entity_poly.pdbx_strand_id
1 'polypeptide(L)'
;MGAAGSKLEKALGDQFPEGERYFGLENFGNTCYCNSVLQALYFCVPFREQLLEYYSSNKSTGDAEENLLTCLADLFTQISSQKKKTGVIAPKRFVQRLKKQNELFRSYMHQVCLSF
;
A
#
# COMPACT_ATOMS: atom_id res chain seq x y z
N MET A 1 -22.90 14.05 16.77
CA MET A 1 -22.13 15.00 15.93
C MET A 1 -21.69 14.26 14.68
N GLY A 2 -22.22 14.62 13.51
CA GLY A 2 -22.11 13.84 12.28
C GLY A 2 -20.66 13.77 11.77
N ALA A 3 -20.18 12.54 11.54
CA ALA A 3 -18.91 12.32 10.86
C ALA A 3 -19.04 12.88 9.43
N ALA A 4 -18.35 13.99 9.15
CA ALA A 4 -18.23 14.48 7.79
C ALA A 4 -17.41 13.44 7.00
N GLY A 5 -18.11 12.56 6.28
CA GLY A 5 -17.47 11.60 5.38
C GLY A 5 -16.57 12.32 4.38
N SER A 6 -15.52 11.64 3.92
CA SER A 6 -14.62 12.19 2.92
C SER A 6 -15.38 12.53 1.63
N LYS A 7 -14.79 13.36 0.75
CA LYS A 7 -15.41 13.66 -0.56
C LYS A 7 -15.75 12.39 -1.35
N LEU A 8 -14.91 11.35 -1.24
CA LEU A 8 -15.12 10.06 -1.88
C LEU A 8 -16.29 9.29 -1.26
N GLU A 9 -16.37 9.26 0.08
CA GLU A 9 -17.51 8.64 0.78
C GLU A 9 -18.83 9.33 0.44
N LYS A 10 -18.82 10.66 0.32
CA LYS A 10 -19.99 11.45 -0.11
C LYS A 10 -20.36 11.22 -1.57
N ALA A 11 -19.38 11.04 -2.44
CA ALA A 11 -19.62 10.81 -3.87
C ALA A 11 -20.20 9.42 -4.16
N LEU A 12 -19.74 8.40 -3.43
CA LEU A 12 -20.19 7.02 -3.61
C LEU A 12 -21.45 6.69 -2.80
N GLY A 13 -21.66 7.33 -1.63
CA GLY A 13 -22.85 7.13 -0.81
C GLY A 13 -23.11 5.65 -0.53
N ASP A 14 -24.31 5.17 -0.87
CA ASP A 14 -24.74 3.78 -0.70
C ASP A 14 -24.03 2.79 -1.65
N GLN A 15 -23.36 3.28 -2.71
CA GLN A 15 -22.58 2.45 -3.63
C GLN A 15 -21.16 2.18 -3.13
N PHE A 16 -20.80 2.67 -1.94
CA PHE A 16 -19.47 2.45 -1.39
C PHE A 16 -19.26 0.95 -1.10
N PRO A 17 -18.28 0.28 -1.73
CA PRO A 17 -18.13 -1.16 -1.59
C PRO A 17 -17.89 -1.58 -0.14
N GLU A 18 -18.65 -2.57 0.34
CA GLU A 18 -18.53 -3.07 1.70
C GLU A 18 -17.18 -3.77 1.90
N GLY A 19 -16.56 -3.55 3.06
CA GLY A 19 -15.25 -4.13 3.39
C GLY A 19 -14.04 -3.47 2.72
N GLU A 20 -14.23 -2.66 1.68
CA GLU A 20 -13.12 -2.01 0.98
C GLU A 20 -12.64 -0.73 1.68
N ARG A 21 -11.34 -0.46 1.49
CA ARG A 21 -10.66 0.70 2.05
C ARG A 21 -9.83 1.41 0.99
N TYR A 22 -10.13 2.68 0.76
CA TYR A 22 -9.47 3.49 -0.26
C TYR A 22 -8.50 4.46 0.38
N PHE A 23 -7.22 4.09 0.41
CA PHE A 23 -6.15 4.89 0.97
C PHE A 23 -5.16 5.32 -0.10
N GLY A 24 -4.99 6.63 -0.23
CA GLY A 24 -3.91 7.19 -1.05
C GLY A 24 -2.54 6.95 -0.41
N LEU A 25 -1.49 7.01 -1.22
CA LEU A 25 -0.10 6.89 -0.75
C LEU A 25 0.61 8.23 -0.89
N GLU A 26 1.26 8.69 0.18
CA GLU A 26 2.10 9.89 0.14
C GLU A 26 3.26 9.71 -0.86
N ASN A 27 3.59 10.78 -1.58
CA ASN A 27 4.72 10.79 -2.51
C ASN A 27 5.98 11.32 -1.81
N PHE A 28 7.06 10.54 -1.82
CA PHE A 28 8.33 10.87 -1.19
C PHE A 28 9.41 11.26 -2.22
N GLY A 29 9.03 12.13 -3.15
CA GLY A 29 9.90 12.62 -4.22
C GLY A 29 10.06 11.58 -5.33
N ASN A 30 9.36 11.79 -6.45
CA ASN A 30 9.33 10.89 -7.61
C ASN A 30 8.88 9.46 -7.30
N THR A 31 8.22 9.16 -6.18
CA THR A 31 7.74 7.79 -5.88
C THR A 31 6.35 7.50 -6.44
N CYS A 32 5.79 8.41 -7.26
CA CYS A 32 4.44 8.25 -7.83
C CYS A 32 4.30 7.04 -8.74
N TYR A 33 5.34 6.68 -9.52
CA TYR A 33 5.34 5.44 -10.32
C TYR A 33 5.15 4.21 -9.43
N CYS A 34 5.84 4.18 -8.29
CA CYS A 34 5.74 3.09 -7.34
C CYS A 34 4.35 3.09 -6.68
N ASN A 35 3.85 4.26 -6.27
CA ASN A 35 2.52 4.38 -5.70
C ASN A 35 1.43 3.86 -6.66
N SER A 36 1.52 4.14 -7.97
CA SER A 36 0.55 3.61 -8.95
C SER A 36 0.60 2.09 -9.08
N VAL A 37 1.80 1.50 -9.09
CA VAL A 37 1.96 0.03 -9.14
C VAL A 37 1.44 -0.62 -7.86
N LEU A 38 1.74 -0.03 -6.69
CA LEU A 38 1.24 -0.52 -5.40
C LEU A 38 -0.29 -0.50 -5.33
N GLN A 39 -0.93 0.54 -5.86
CA GLN A 39 -2.39 0.60 -5.94
C GLN A 39 -2.95 -0.47 -6.87
N ALA A 40 -2.36 -0.66 -8.06
CA ALA A 40 -2.78 -1.73 -8.98
C ALA A 40 -2.66 -3.12 -8.32
N LEU A 41 -1.54 -3.40 -7.65
CA LEU A 41 -1.32 -4.65 -6.93
C LEU A 41 -2.30 -4.82 -5.75
N TYR A 42 -2.66 -3.74 -5.04
CA TYR A 42 -3.61 -3.81 -3.93
C TYR A 42 -5.02 -4.20 -4.39
N PHE A 43 -5.45 -3.67 -5.54
CA PHE A 43 -6.78 -3.99 -6.10
C PHE A 43 -6.80 -5.27 -6.95
N CYS A 44 -5.64 -5.89 -7.18
CA CYS A 44 -5.57 -7.29 -7.61
C CYS A 44 -5.93 -8.21 -6.43
N VAL A 45 -7.23 -8.43 -6.21
CA VAL A 45 -7.78 -9.19 -5.07
C VAL A 45 -7.04 -10.51 -4.80
N PRO A 46 -6.79 -11.38 -5.81
CA PRO A 46 -6.10 -12.65 -5.56
C PRO A 46 -4.67 -12.48 -5.04
N PHE A 47 -3.97 -11.43 -5.49
CA PHE A 47 -2.62 -11.12 -5.02
C PHE A 47 -2.65 -10.56 -3.60
N ARG A 48 -3.56 -9.63 -3.31
CA ARG A 48 -3.74 -9.04 -1.98
C ARG A 48 -4.03 -10.12 -0.93
N GLU A 49 -4.95 -11.03 -1.21
CA GLU A 49 -5.34 -12.09 -0.28
C GLU A 49 -4.18 -13.05 0.00
N GLN A 50 -3.50 -13.55 -1.04
CA GLN A 50 -2.34 -14.43 -0.88
C GLN A 50 -1.20 -13.76 -0.09
N LEU A 51 -0.96 -12.46 -0.33
CA LEU A 51 0.08 -11.72 0.38
C LEU A 51 -0.25 -11.55 1.88
N LEU A 52 -1.51 -11.27 2.21
CA LEU A 52 -1.96 -11.12 3.61
C LEU A 52 -1.91 -12.47 4.35
N GLU A 53 -2.27 -13.56 3.67
CA GLU A 53 -2.17 -14.93 4.22
C GLU A 53 -0.70 -15.33 4.45
N TYR A 54 0.17 -15.08 3.47
CA TYR A 54 1.61 -15.28 3.60
C TYR A 54 2.17 -14.52 4.81
N TYR A 55 1.79 -13.26 4.98
CA TYR A 55 2.29 -12.43 6.07
C TYR A 55 1.80 -12.92 7.44
N SER A 56 0.53 -13.32 7.54
CA SER A 56 -0.03 -13.86 8.77
C SER A 56 0.65 -15.16 9.19
N SER A 57 0.98 -16.03 8.23
CA SER A 57 1.67 -17.30 8.48
C SER A 57 3.13 -17.13 8.89
N ASN A 58 3.84 -16.15 8.32
CA ASN A 58 5.27 -15.96 8.53
C ASN A 58 5.63 -14.96 9.65
N LYS A 59 4.67 -14.19 10.17
CA LYS A 59 4.91 -13.23 11.26
C LYS A 59 5.25 -13.91 12.60
N SER A 60 4.86 -15.18 12.77
CA SER A 60 5.06 -15.97 13.99
C SER A 60 6.46 -16.57 14.12
N THR A 61 7.18 -16.70 13.01
CA THR A 61 8.60 -17.02 12.99
C THR A 61 9.37 -15.72 13.16
N GLY A 62 9.82 -15.42 14.39
CA GLY A 62 10.61 -14.22 14.73
C GLY A 62 11.94 -14.05 13.99
N ASP A 63 12.21 -14.92 13.01
CA ASP A 63 13.40 -14.99 12.16
C ASP A 63 13.14 -14.54 10.70
N ALA A 64 11.94 -14.06 10.37
CA ALA A 64 11.66 -13.59 9.02
C ALA A 64 12.52 -12.35 8.69
N GLU A 65 13.61 -12.55 7.94
CA GLU A 65 14.46 -11.48 7.46
C GLU A 65 13.64 -10.44 6.71
N GLU A 66 13.74 -9.19 7.15
CA GLU A 66 13.02 -8.09 6.51
C GLU A 66 13.51 -7.93 5.07
N ASN A 67 12.57 -8.06 4.13
CA ASN A 67 12.76 -7.93 2.70
C ASN A 67 11.61 -7.11 2.08
N LEU A 68 11.70 -6.80 0.77
CA LEU A 68 10.69 -5.99 0.09
C LEU A 68 9.28 -6.58 0.18
N LEU A 69 9.14 -7.91 0.11
CA LEU A 69 7.87 -8.61 0.19
C LEU A 69 7.23 -8.45 1.58
N THR A 70 8.02 -8.59 2.65
CA THR A 70 7.54 -8.36 4.03
C THR A 70 7.14 -6.90 4.26
N CYS A 71 7.86 -5.93 3.67
CA CYS A 71 7.47 -4.52 3.72
C CYS A 71 6.19 -4.22 2.92
N LEU A 72 6.00 -4.89 1.78
CA LEU A 72 4.79 -4.77 0.97
C LEU A 72 3.58 -5.33 1.73
N ALA A 73 3.74 -6.51 2.34
CA ALA A 73 2.68 -7.15 3.08
C ALA A 73 2.30 -6.37 4.35
N ASP A 74 3.27 -5.79 5.05
CA ASP A 74 3.04 -4.86 6.16
C ASP A 74 2.23 -3.63 5.69
N LEU A 75 2.61 -3.03 4.54
CA LEU A 75 1.85 -1.92 3.96
C LEU A 75 0.39 -2.31 3.63
N PHE A 76 0.17 -3.46 2.99
CA PHE A 76 -1.18 -3.91 2.63
C PHE A 76 -2.01 -4.22 3.88
N THR A 77 -1.39 -4.82 4.91
CA THR A 77 -2.02 -5.06 6.20
C THR A 77 -2.42 -3.74 6.87
N GLN A 78 -1.55 -2.73 6.82
CA GLN A 78 -1.83 -1.39 7.35
C GLN A 78 -3.02 -0.73 6.66
N ILE A 79 -3.20 -0.92 5.35
CA ILE A 79 -4.37 -0.39 4.61
C ILE A 79 -5.63 -1.15 5.02
N SER A 80 -5.62 -2.49 4.96
CA SER A 80 -6.80 -3.33 5.21
C SER A 80 -7.30 -3.22 6.66
N SER A 81 -6.40 -2.97 7.61
CA SER A 81 -6.73 -2.88 9.05
C SER A 81 -7.22 -1.49 9.50
N GLN A 82 -7.28 -0.51 8.60
CA GLN A 82 -7.73 0.85 8.96
C GLN A 82 -9.17 0.83 9.50
N LYS A 83 -9.53 1.74 10.42
CA LYS A 83 -10.93 1.86 10.85
C LYS A 83 -11.75 2.71 9.88
N LYS A 84 -11.12 3.72 9.29
CA LYS A 84 -11.75 4.62 8.31
C LYS A 84 -11.86 3.91 6.96
N LYS A 85 -12.86 4.28 6.15
CA LYS A 85 -12.99 3.75 4.80
C LYS A 85 -12.07 4.47 3.81
N THR A 86 -11.66 5.70 4.16
CA THR A 86 -10.82 6.54 3.31
C THR A 86 -9.72 7.26 4.09
N GLY A 87 -8.61 7.56 3.42
CA GLY A 87 -7.51 8.30 4.02
C GLY A 87 -6.24 8.32 3.17
N VAL A 88 -5.12 8.62 3.81
CA VAL A 88 -3.78 8.65 3.20
C VAL A 88 -2.81 7.92 4.14
N ILE A 89 -1.92 7.10 3.56
CA ILE A 89 -0.86 6.37 4.27
C ILE A 89 0.50 6.76 3.70
N ALA A 90 1.48 6.85 4.59
CA ALA A 90 2.87 7.14 4.28
C ALA A 90 3.67 5.82 4.13
N PRO A 91 3.99 5.33 2.91
CA PRO A 91 4.73 4.07 2.72
C PRO A 91 6.24 4.18 3.03
N LYS A 92 6.63 4.85 4.13
CA LYS A 92 8.03 5.16 4.47
C LYS A 92 8.91 3.92 4.53
N ARG A 93 8.45 2.87 5.20
CA ARG A 93 9.20 1.62 5.39
C ARG A 93 9.46 0.91 4.07
N PHE A 94 8.42 0.78 3.23
CA PHE A 94 8.54 0.19 1.90
C PHE A 94 9.49 1.01 1.01
N VAL A 95 9.32 2.33 0.95
CA VAL A 95 10.17 3.22 0.14
C VAL A 95 11.63 3.18 0.57
N GLN A 96 11.90 3.17 1.88
CA GLN A 96 13.26 3.05 2.41
C GLN A 96 13.91 1.71 2.00
N ARG A 97 13.17 0.60 2.10
CA ARG A 97 13.66 -0.72 1.70
C ARG A 97 13.88 -0.82 0.19
N LEU A 98 12.97 -0.28 -0.62
CA LEU A 98 13.08 -0.21 -2.07
C LEU A 98 14.34 0.55 -2.51
N LYS A 99 14.57 1.74 -1.95
CA LYS A 99 15.77 2.56 -2.23
C LYS A 99 17.08 1.88 -1.78
N LYS A 100 17.01 1.02 -0.76
CA LYS A 100 18.16 0.23 -0.29
C LYS A 100 18.50 -0.91 -1.25
N GLN A 101 17.49 -1.65 -1.73
CA GLN A 101 17.67 -2.88 -2.51
C GLN A 101 17.82 -2.66 -4.02
N ASN A 102 17.41 -1.52 -4.55
CA ASN A 102 17.53 -1.25 -5.98
C ASN A 102 18.11 0.15 -6.21
N GLU A 103 19.35 0.15 -6.71
CA GLU A 103 20.11 1.37 -6.98
C GLU A 103 19.49 2.25 -8.07
N LEU A 104 18.73 1.65 -8.99
CA LEU A 104 18.00 2.38 -10.03
C LEU A 104 16.96 3.34 -9.41
N PHE A 105 16.44 3.00 -8.23
CA PHE A 105 15.48 3.83 -7.48
C PHE A 105 16.14 4.82 -6.51
N ARG A 106 17.47 4.95 -6.48
CA ARG A 106 18.17 5.99 -5.68
C ARG A 106 18.16 7.36 -6.36
N SER A 107 17.87 7.44 -7.65
CA SER A 107 17.84 8.70 -8.40
C SER A 107 16.45 9.35 -8.36
N TYR A 108 16.42 10.69 -8.34
CA TYR A 108 15.22 11.53 -8.45
C TYR A 108 14.67 11.60 -9.89
N MET A 109 14.90 10.58 -10.71
CA MET A 109 14.39 10.52 -12.07
C MET A 109 13.10 9.69 -12.08
N HIS A 110 12.07 10.17 -12.77
CA HIS A 110 10.82 9.43 -12.98
C HIS A 110 11.15 8.09 -13.63
N GLN A 111 11.02 6.99 -12.90
CA GLN A 111 11.15 5.66 -13.47
C GLN A 111 9.85 5.31 -14.21
N VAL A 112 9.98 4.74 -15.40
CA VAL A 112 8.85 4.34 -16.23
C VAL A 112 8.14 3.17 -15.52
N CYS A 113 6.80 3.24 -15.42
CA CYS A 113 5.95 2.26 -14.71
C CYS A 113 6.19 0.79 -15.15
N LEU A 114 6.78 0.58 -16.33
CA LEU A 114 7.09 -0.73 -16.93
C LEU A 114 8.34 -1.42 -16.35
N SER A 115 9.16 -0.74 -15.56
CA SER A 115 10.40 -1.32 -14.99
C SER A 115 10.24 -1.82 -13.54
N PHE A 116 9.02 -1.82 -12.99
CA PHE A 116 8.70 -2.22 -11.62
C PHE A 116 8.15 -3.64 -11.53
#